data_AF-A0A432V4V3-F1
#
_entry.id   AF-A0A432V4V3-F1
#
_cell.length_a   1.000
_cell.length_b   1.000
_cell.length_c   1.000
_cell.angle_alpha   90.00
_cell.angle_beta   90.00
_cell.angle_gamma   90.00
#
_symmetry.space_group_name_H-M   'P 1'
#
loop_
_entity.id
_entity.type
_entity.pdbx_description
1 polymer ?
#
loop_
_entity_poly.entity_id
_entity_poly.type
_entity_poly.pdbx_seq_one_letter_code
_entity_poly.pdbx_strand_id
1 'polypeptide(L)' 'MTTQRQAILDTIDRHREKAVEFLQKMVAIPSVTGDEAAIQAFVAEYMTGIGLAVDMWET' A
#
# COMPACT_ATOMS: atom_id res chain seq x y z
N MET A 1 17.88 -21.66 -13.71
CA MET A 1 16.80 -21.73 -12.71
C MET A 1 16.86 -20.46 -11.88
N THR A 2 15.93 -19.53 -12.05
CA THR A 2 15.79 -18.40 -11.14
C THR A 2 15.33 -18.94 -9.79
N THR A 3 16.04 -18.60 -8.73
CA THR A 3 15.62 -18.96 -7.38
C THR A 3 14.30 -18.24 -7.07
N GLN A 4 13.44 -18.83 -6.23
CA GLN A 4 12.17 -18.20 -5.83
C GLN A 4 12.36 -16.75 -5.34
N ARG A 5 13.49 -16.50 -4.66
CA ARG A 5 13.91 -15.16 -4.24
C ARG A 5 14.10 -14.20 -5.41
N GLN A 6 14.79 -14.62 -6.48
CA GLN A 6 15.03 -13.76 -7.63
C GLN A 6 13.71 -13.41 -8.34
N ALA A 7 12.79 -14.36 -8.47
CA ALA A 7 11.48 -14.10 -9.06
C ALA A 7 10.67 -13.05 -8.27
N ILE A 8 10.78 -13.06 -6.94
CA ILE A 8 10.16 -12.03 -6.08
C ILE A 8 10.83 -10.67 -6.31
N LEU A 9 12.16 -10.61 -6.34
CA LEU A 9 12.88 -9.35 -6.59
C LEU A 9 12.55 -8.75 -7.96
N ASP A 10 12.56 -9.55 -9.02
CA ASP A 10 12.21 -9.09 -10.36
C ASP A 10 10.75 -8.59 -10.40
N THR A 11 9.86 -9.19 -9.60
CA THR A 11 8.47 -8.73 -9.47
C THR A 11 8.40 -7.38 -8.78
N ILE A 12 9.18 -7.16 -7.72
CA ILE A 12 9.27 -5.86 -7.04
C ILE A 12 9.77 -4.79 -8.02
N ASP A 13 10.85 -5.07 -8.75
CA ASP A 13 11.44 -4.12 -9.70
C ASP A 13 10.45 -3.76 -10.82
N ARG A 14 9.71 -4.74 -11.36
CA ARG A 14 8.67 -4.50 -12.36
C ARG A 14 7.52 -3.62 -11.87
N HIS A 15 7.26 -3.57 -10.57
CA HIS A 15 6.17 -2.78 -9.97
C HIS A 15 6.65 -1.50 -9.29
N ARG A 16 7.92 -1.12 -9.49
CA ARG A 16 8.53 0.06 -8.86
C ARG A 16 7.71 1.33 -9.09
N GLU A 17 7.30 1.61 -10.32
CA GLU A 17 6.54 2.83 -10.66
C GLU A 17 5.19 2.87 -9.92
N LYS A 18 4.45 1.75 -9.95
CA LYS A 18 3.20 1.61 -9.20
C LYS A 18 3.39 1.83 -7.69
N ALA A 19 4.48 1.32 -7.11
CA ALA A 19 4.80 1.52 -5.71
C ALA A 19 5.11 2.99 -5.38
N VAL A 20 5.85 3.68 -6.25
CA VAL A 20 6.15 5.11 -6.11
C VAL A 20 4.89 5.95 -6.22
N GLU A 21 4.03 5.69 -7.21
CA GLU A 21 2.75 6.41 -7.36
C GLU A 21 1.83 6.20 -6.15
N PHE A 22 1.77 4.97 -5.63
CA PHE A 22 1.00 4.68 -4.43
C PHE A 22 1.52 5.46 -3.22
N LEU A 23 2.84 5.51 -3.03
CA LEU A 23 3.47 6.31 -1.98
C LEU A 23 3.19 7.81 -2.15
N GLN A 24 3.27 8.34 -3.37
CA GLN A 24 2.97 9.75 -3.65
C GLN A 24 1.53 10.11 -3.27
N LYS A 25 0.57 9.23 -3.56
CA LYS A 25 -0.83 9.40 -3.14
C LYS A 25 -0.98 9.41 -1.62
N MET A 26 -0.28 8.50 -0.92
CA MET A 26 -0.28 8.48 0.55
C MET A 26 0.27 9.77 1.14
N VAL A 27 1.41 10.27 0.65
CA VAL A 27 2.06 11.50 1.14
C VAL A 27 1.20 12.74 0.88
N ALA A 28 0.37 12.73 -0.16
CA ALA A 28 -0.55 13.83 -0.46
C ALA A 28 -1.76 13.89 0.50
N ILE A 29 -2.03 12.84 1.28
CA ILE A 29 -3.11 12.80 2.27
C ILE A 29 -2.55 13.27 3.62
N PRO A 30 -3.02 14.39 4.19
CA PRO A 30 -2.66 14.78 5.55
C PRO A 30 -3.07 13.68 6.53
N SER A 31 -2.13 13.25 7.37
CA SER A 31 -2.35 12.20 8.36
C SER A 31 -1.66 12.56 9.68
N VAL A 32 -2.03 13.72 10.22
CA VAL A 32 -1.52 14.19 11.51
C VAL A 32 -2.25 13.46 12.64
N THR A 33 -1.68 13.49 13.84
CA THR A 33 -2.27 12.84 15.01
C THR A 33 -3.70 13.34 15.28
N GLY A 34 -4.67 12.43 15.24
CA GLY A 34 -6.10 12.72 15.43
C GLY A 34 -6.88 13.03 14.13
N ASP A 35 -6.23 12.96 12.96
CA ASP A 35 -6.85 13.14 11.64
C ASP A 35 -6.34 12.09 10.63
N GLU A 36 -6.15 10.85 11.09
CA GLU A 36 -5.65 9.75 10.25
C GLU A 36 -6.74 9.03 9.45
N ALA A 37 -8.02 9.33 9.68
CA ALA A 37 -9.14 8.60 9.09
C ALA A 37 -9.06 8.55 7.56
N ALA A 38 -8.64 9.63 6.90
CA ALA A 38 -8.50 9.70 5.45
C ALA A 38 -7.42 8.76 4.90
N ILE A 39 -6.23 8.72 5.52
CA ILE A 39 -5.16 7.82 5.07
C ILE A 39 -5.50 6.37 5.39
N GLN A 40 -6.14 6.11 6.52
CA GLN A 40 -6.56 4.76 6.90
C GLN A 40 -7.59 4.21 5.90
N ALA A 41 -8.59 5.01 5.50
CA ALA A 41 -9.57 4.63 4.49
C ALA A 41 -8.90 4.32 3.13
N PHE A 42 -7.97 5.18 2.69
CA PHE A 42 -7.22 4.97 1.45
C PHE A 42 -6.43 3.66 1.44
N VAL A 43 -5.72 3.35 2.52
CA VAL A 43 -4.94 2.11 2.64
C VAL A 43 -5.85 0.89 2.75
N ALA A 44 -6.94 0.98 3.52
CA ALA A 44 -7.91 -0.10 3.68
C ALA A 44 -8.58 -0.47 2.36
N GLU A 45 -8.97 0.53 1.56
CA GLU A 45 -9.52 0.32 0.22
C GLU A 45 -8.51 -0.40 -0.69
N TYR A 46 -7.25 0.04 -0.70
CA TYR A 46 -6.21 -0.60 -1.49
C TYR A 46 -5.97 -2.06 -1.07
N MET A 47 -5.85 -2.32 0.23
CA MET A 47 -5.60 -3.66 0.78
C MET A 47 -6.77 -4.61 0.48
N THR A 48 -8.00 -4.13 0.64
CA THR A 48 -9.20 -4.90 0.26
C THR A 48 -9.23 -5.16 -1.24
N GLY A 49 -8.88 -4.17 -2.06
CA GLY A 49 -8.83 -4.28 -3.52
C GLY A 49 -7.82 -5.30 -4.06
N ILE A 50 -6.78 -5.62 -3.28
CA ILE A 50 -5.82 -6.69 -3.61
C ILE A 50 -6.16 -8.04 -2.95
N GLY A 51 -7.31 -8.15 -2.28
CA GLY A 51 -7.84 -9.39 -1.71
C GLY A 51 -7.40 -9.68 -0.27
N LEU A 52 -6.89 -8.68 0.46
CA LEU A 52 -6.61 -8.83 1.89
C LEU A 52 -7.87 -8.57 2.72
N ALA A 53 -8.06 -9.35 3.78
CA ALA A 53 -9.03 -9.03 4.81
C ALA A 53 -8.47 -7.89 5.68
N VAL A 54 -9.18 -6.76 5.70
CA VAL A 54 -8.79 -5.59 6.48
C VAL A 54 -9.73 -5.45 7.66
N ASP A 55 -9.16 -5.31 8.85
CA ASP A 55 -9.86 -4.94 10.07
C ASP A 55 -9.47 -3.52 10.45
N MET A 56 -10.45 -2.62 10.48
CA MET A 56 -10.28 -1.20 10.74
C MET A 56 -10.68 -0.90 12.17
N TRP A 57 -9.76 -0.35 12.96
CA TRP A 57 -10.04 0.09 14.32
C TRP A 57 -10.69 1.47 14.28
N GLU A 58 -11.80 1.66 14.98
CA GLU A 58 -12.39 2.98 15.19
C GLU A 58 -11.39 3.84 16.00
N THR A 59 -11.10 5.06 15.52
CA THR A 59 -10.31 6.07 16.23
C THR A 59 -11.07 6.68 17.39
#